data_AF-A0A0B0D2P0-F1
#
_entry.id   AF-A0A0B0D2P0-F1
#
_cell.length_a   1.000
_cell.length_b   1.000
_cell.length_c   1.000
_cell.angle_alpha   90.00
_cell.angle_beta   90.00
_cell.angle_gamma   90.00
#
_symmetry.space_group_name_H-M   'P 1'
#
loop_
_entity.id
_entity.type
_entity.pdbx_description
1 polymer ?
#
loop_
_entity_poly.entity_id
_entity_poly.type
_entity_poly.pdbx_seq_one_letter_code
_entity_poly.pdbx_strand_id
1 'polypeptide(L)'
;MSKLRLLCPVFLLVFLAACGGSSGASEQVDYDTTKKMIVDILKTDDGKKAITEVLSDEKMQQSMALESGVVSQAVSDTLVSEKGKAFWSKLFSDPKFVQGFSKVLEEQEKDLMKGLMKDAEYQKLLIEIYKNPEMMDQMVTVMQGQKFRAHLEKTIEETLSSPVFQAKMSETLLKAAEKMKSGEGSQSQQDGQGSQQPNESGGGQAEGQGQQSSP
;
A
#
# COMPACT_ATOMS: atom_id res chain seq x y z
N MET A 1 89.84 -47.57 46.96
CA MET A 1 88.54 -46.88 46.82
C MET A 1 88.75 -45.39 46.54
N SER A 2 88.87 -44.98 45.27
CA SER A 2 88.68 -43.57 44.85
C SER A 2 88.52 -43.43 43.33
N LYS A 3 89.06 -44.36 42.53
CA LYS A 3 89.04 -44.27 41.05
C LYS A 3 87.75 -44.76 40.37
N LEU A 4 86.86 -45.47 41.09
CA LEU A 4 85.61 -46.03 40.52
C LEU A 4 84.35 -45.17 40.75
N ARG A 5 84.45 -44.10 41.55
CA ARG A 5 83.33 -43.15 41.78
C ARG A 5 83.25 -42.04 40.73
N LEU A 6 84.28 -41.85 39.90
CA LEU A 6 84.33 -40.81 38.87
C LEU A 6 83.94 -41.31 37.46
N LEU A 7 83.77 -42.63 37.27
CA LEU A 7 83.49 -43.25 35.97
C LEU A 7 81.99 -43.33 35.65
N CYS A 8 81.13 -43.22 36.67
CA CYS A 8 79.66 -43.28 36.53
C CYS A 8 79.02 -41.99 35.96
N PRO A 9 79.43 -40.75 36.32
CA PRO A 9 78.82 -39.55 35.74
C PRO A 9 79.27 -39.26 34.29
N VAL A 10 80.40 -39.83 33.85
CA VAL A 10 80.93 -39.64 32.49
C VAL A 10 80.20 -40.53 31.48
N PHE A 11 79.80 -41.74 31.87
CA PHE A 11 79.06 -42.65 31.00
C PHE A 11 77.59 -42.21 30.79
N LEU A 12 77.01 -41.52 31.78
CA LEU A 12 75.65 -40.95 31.68
C LEU A 12 75.58 -39.75 30.71
N LEU A 13 76.68 -38.98 30.59
CA LEU A 13 76.78 -37.80 29.72
C LEU A 13 76.88 -38.15 28.22
N VAL A 14 77.44 -39.32 27.89
CA VAL A 14 77.59 -39.78 26.50
C VAL A 14 76.25 -40.29 25.92
N PHE A 15 75.37 -40.86 26.75
CA PHE A 15 74.04 -41.31 26.31
C PHE A 15 73.05 -40.14 26.11
N LEU A 16 73.20 -39.03 26.84
CA LEU A 16 72.37 -37.83 26.68
C LEU A 16 72.75 -37.00 25.43
N ALA A 17 73.98 -37.09 24.93
CA ALA A 17 74.40 -36.43 23.69
C ALA A 17 73.95 -37.18 22.42
N ALA A 18 73.52 -38.44 22.53
CA ALA A 18 73.02 -39.24 21.40
C ALA A 18 71.49 -39.11 21.18
N CYS A 19 70.78 -38.43 22.08
CA CYS A 19 69.36 -38.04 21.91
C CYS A 19 69.22 -36.51 21.84
N GLY A 20 70.21 -35.87 21.23
CA GLY A 20 70.24 -34.44 20.92
C GLY A 20 70.38 -34.24 19.42
N GLY A 21 69.48 -34.84 18.64
CA GLY A 21 69.23 -34.42 17.27
C GLY A 21 68.83 -32.95 17.31
N SER A 22 69.48 -32.14 16.50
CA SER A 22 69.19 -30.73 16.31
C SER A 22 67.71 -30.51 15.95
N SER A 23 66.87 -30.19 16.93
CA SER A 23 65.47 -29.80 16.76
C SER A 23 65.23 -28.47 17.48
N GLY A 24 65.56 -27.39 16.78
CA GLY A 24 65.32 -26.03 17.28
C GLY A 24 65.71 -24.88 16.35
N ALA A 25 66.45 -25.16 15.27
CA ALA A 25 66.76 -24.18 14.21
C ALA A 25 66.32 -24.62 12.81
N SER A 26 66.00 -25.91 12.60
CA SER A 26 65.40 -26.44 11.37
C SER A 26 63.90 -26.21 11.31
N GLU A 27 63.18 -26.25 12.43
CA GLU A 27 61.71 -26.22 12.46
C GLU A 27 61.11 -24.88 12.01
N GLN A 28 61.80 -23.76 12.26
CA GLN A 28 61.35 -22.43 11.86
C GLN A 28 61.71 -22.11 10.40
N VAL A 29 62.85 -22.61 9.92
CA VAL A 29 63.26 -22.55 8.50
C VAL A 29 62.38 -23.46 7.65
N ASP A 30 61.98 -24.62 8.18
CA ASP A 30 61.02 -25.53 7.56
C ASP A 30 59.62 -24.94 7.55
N TYR A 31 59.21 -24.18 8.57
CA TYR A 31 57.89 -23.52 8.56
C TYR A 31 57.78 -22.44 7.47
N ASP A 32 58.79 -21.58 7.34
CA ASP A 32 58.81 -20.55 6.28
C ASP A 32 58.94 -21.16 4.88
N THR A 33 59.70 -22.25 4.76
CA THR A 33 59.84 -22.99 3.50
C THR A 33 58.54 -23.73 3.14
N THR A 34 57.91 -24.38 4.10
CA THR A 34 56.61 -25.07 3.93
C THR A 34 55.50 -24.06 3.63
N LYS A 35 55.51 -22.89 4.28
CA LYS A 35 54.56 -21.80 3.99
C LYS A 35 54.71 -21.30 2.55
N LYS A 36 55.94 -21.07 2.08
CA LYS A 36 56.20 -20.69 0.69
C LYS A 36 55.75 -21.78 -0.28
N MET A 37 56.07 -23.03 0.02
CA MET A 37 55.62 -24.17 -0.79
C MET A 37 54.09 -24.26 -0.87
N ILE A 38 53.37 -24.09 0.25
CA ILE A 38 51.90 -24.09 0.26
C ILE A 38 51.35 -22.90 -0.53
N VAL A 39 51.90 -21.69 -0.35
CA VAL A 39 51.47 -20.50 -1.10
C VAL A 39 51.69 -20.68 -2.60
N ASP A 40 52.80 -21.32 -2.99
CA ASP A 40 53.11 -21.59 -4.39
C ASP A 40 52.17 -22.67 -4.95
N ILE A 41 51.87 -23.74 -4.21
CA ILE A 41 50.85 -24.74 -4.56
C ILE A 41 49.46 -24.12 -4.72
N LEU A 42 49.06 -23.18 -3.86
CA LEU A 42 47.78 -22.47 -3.99
C LEU A 42 47.74 -21.55 -5.22
N LYS A 43 48.89 -21.05 -5.66
CA LYS A 43 49.02 -20.18 -6.85
C LYS A 43 49.17 -20.95 -8.15
N THR A 44 49.57 -22.22 -8.12
CA THR A 44 49.65 -23.05 -9.33
C THR A 44 48.27 -23.28 -9.93
N ASP A 45 48.25 -23.62 -11.21
CA ASP A 45 47.01 -23.87 -11.93
C ASP A 45 46.23 -25.06 -11.34
N ASP A 46 46.92 -26.04 -10.79
CA ASP A 46 46.29 -27.19 -10.11
C ASP A 46 45.67 -26.78 -8.76
N GLY A 47 46.33 -25.91 -7.98
CA GLY A 47 45.75 -25.36 -6.75
C GLY A 47 44.52 -24.48 -7.01
N LYS A 48 44.58 -23.64 -8.05
CA LYS A 48 43.40 -22.84 -8.49
C LYS A 48 42.26 -23.73 -8.98
N LYS A 49 42.56 -24.78 -9.74
CA LYS A 49 41.55 -25.76 -10.21
C LYS A 49 40.91 -26.50 -9.05
N ALA A 50 41.70 -27.01 -8.11
CA ALA A 50 41.20 -27.72 -6.94
C ALA A 50 40.31 -26.82 -6.06
N ILE A 51 40.71 -25.56 -5.84
CA ILE A 51 39.85 -24.59 -5.13
C ILE A 51 38.59 -24.29 -5.93
N THR A 52 38.70 -24.11 -7.24
CA THR A 52 37.53 -23.85 -8.10
C THR A 52 36.56 -25.02 -8.06
N GLU A 53 37.04 -26.27 -8.09
CA GLU A 53 36.23 -27.48 -8.00
C GLU A 53 35.50 -27.56 -6.66
N VAL A 54 36.19 -27.26 -5.56
CA VAL A 54 35.58 -27.20 -4.21
C VAL A 54 34.58 -26.05 -4.09
N LEU A 55 34.86 -24.88 -4.68
CA LEU A 55 33.94 -23.73 -4.72
C LEU A 55 32.79 -23.92 -5.72
N SER A 56 32.92 -24.85 -6.65
CA SER A 56 31.86 -25.25 -7.58
C SER A 56 30.94 -26.33 -7.00
N ASP A 57 31.32 -26.94 -5.87
CA ASP A 57 30.45 -27.85 -5.13
C ASP A 57 29.24 -27.10 -4.54
N GLU A 58 28.03 -27.60 -4.82
CA GLU A 58 26.77 -26.94 -4.43
C GLU A 58 26.68 -26.72 -2.92
N LYS A 59 27.21 -27.65 -2.11
CA LYS A 59 27.18 -27.55 -0.65
C LYS A 59 28.09 -26.43 -0.16
N MET A 60 29.25 -26.26 -0.80
CA MET A 60 30.17 -25.17 -0.48
C MET A 60 29.63 -23.81 -0.93
N GLN A 61 29.03 -23.73 -2.13
CA GLN A 61 28.39 -22.52 -2.64
C GLN A 61 27.23 -22.07 -1.75
N GLN A 62 26.40 -23.00 -1.30
CA GLN A 62 25.28 -22.71 -0.42
C GLN A 62 25.76 -22.19 0.94
N SER A 63 26.79 -22.81 1.54
CA SER A 63 27.37 -22.32 2.79
C SER A 63 27.98 -20.92 2.64
N MET A 64 28.72 -20.64 1.56
CA MET A 64 29.31 -19.32 1.34
C MET A 64 28.29 -18.23 1.01
N ALA A 65 27.24 -18.56 0.23
CA ALA A 65 26.20 -17.62 -0.15
C ALA A 65 25.30 -17.23 1.03
N LEU A 66 25.07 -18.15 1.97
CA LEU A 66 24.19 -17.93 3.12
C LEU A 66 24.90 -17.25 4.31
N GLU A 67 26.22 -17.39 4.45
CA GLU A 67 26.93 -17.01 5.68
C GLU A 67 27.53 -15.59 5.66
N SER A 68 27.40 -14.82 4.58
CA SER A 68 27.99 -13.49 4.56
C SER A 68 26.98 -12.39 4.97
N GLY A 69 27.31 -11.67 6.04
CA GLY A 69 26.70 -10.36 6.32
C GLY A 69 26.80 -9.41 5.11
N VAL A 70 27.75 -9.67 4.21
CA VAL A 70 27.89 -9.01 2.90
C VAL A 70 26.70 -9.31 1.96
N VAL A 71 26.20 -10.55 1.88
CA VAL A 71 25.00 -10.86 1.08
C VAL A 71 23.76 -10.21 1.70
N SER A 72 23.60 -10.27 3.03
CA SER A 72 22.48 -9.58 3.69
C SER A 72 22.52 -8.06 3.45
N GLN A 73 23.70 -7.46 3.58
CA GLN A 73 23.90 -6.03 3.29
C GLN A 73 23.66 -5.71 1.82
N ALA A 74 24.17 -6.51 0.90
CA ALA A 74 23.96 -6.30 -0.54
C ALA A 74 22.48 -6.44 -0.93
N VAL A 75 21.74 -7.39 -0.33
CA VAL A 75 20.29 -7.54 -0.51
C VAL A 75 19.56 -6.34 0.07
N SER A 76 19.91 -5.89 1.27
CA SER A 76 19.33 -4.70 1.89
C SER A 76 19.60 -3.44 1.05
N ASP A 77 20.84 -3.22 0.64
CA ASP A 77 21.24 -2.10 -0.21
C ASP A 77 20.59 -2.18 -1.59
N THR A 78 20.30 -3.36 -2.11
CA THR A 78 19.66 -3.50 -3.43
C THR A 78 18.14 -3.37 -3.34
N LEU A 79 17.49 -3.80 -2.25
CA LEU A 79 16.03 -3.82 -2.13
C LEU A 79 15.46 -2.61 -1.38
N VAL A 80 16.21 -2.05 -0.42
CA VAL A 80 15.77 -0.96 0.48
C VAL A 80 16.32 0.40 0.08
N SER A 81 17.40 0.46 -0.72
CA SER A 81 17.91 1.74 -1.23
C SER A 81 17.03 2.33 -2.33
N GLU A 82 17.37 3.54 -2.75
CA GLU A 82 16.77 4.20 -3.93
C GLU A 82 16.88 3.34 -5.21
N LYS A 83 17.93 2.51 -5.34
CA LYS A 83 18.03 1.55 -6.45
C LYS A 83 16.96 0.46 -6.35
N GLY A 84 16.66 0.01 -5.14
CA GLY A 84 15.58 -0.92 -4.86
C GLY A 84 14.22 -0.33 -5.16
N LYS A 85 13.98 0.93 -4.76
CA LYS A 85 12.76 1.66 -5.13
C LYS A 85 12.58 1.73 -6.64
N ALA A 86 13.62 2.07 -7.39
CA ALA A 86 13.58 2.09 -8.86
C ALA A 86 13.34 0.69 -9.46
N PHE A 87 13.94 -0.35 -8.88
CA PHE A 87 13.71 -1.75 -9.26
C PHE A 87 12.25 -2.16 -9.04
N TRP A 88 11.69 -1.89 -7.85
CA TRP A 88 10.30 -2.15 -7.54
C TRP A 88 9.36 -1.36 -8.45
N SER A 89 9.60 -0.06 -8.68
CA SER A 89 8.80 0.74 -9.61
C SER A 89 8.80 0.16 -11.02
N LYS A 90 9.94 -0.35 -11.50
CA LYS A 90 10.04 -1.01 -12.80
C LYS A 90 9.27 -2.34 -12.83
N LEU A 91 9.36 -3.15 -11.77
CA LEU A 91 8.60 -4.41 -11.66
C LEU A 91 7.09 -4.18 -11.58
N PHE A 92 6.64 -3.22 -10.78
CA PHE A 92 5.22 -2.84 -10.69
C PHE A 92 4.69 -2.15 -11.96
N SER A 93 5.57 -1.80 -12.90
CA SER A 93 5.16 -1.36 -14.24
C SER A 93 4.97 -2.53 -15.21
N ASP A 94 5.42 -3.75 -14.89
CA ASP A 94 5.21 -4.95 -15.70
C ASP A 94 3.84 -5.58 -15.39
N PRO A 95 2.89 -5.61 -16.34
CA PRO A 95 1.57 -6.18 -16.11
C PRO A 95 1.58 -7.65 -15.71
N LYS A 96 2.55 -8.46 -16.17
CA LYS A 96 2.65 -9.87 -15.81
C LYS A 96 3.05 -10.04 -14.34
N PHE A 97 4.00 -9.23 -13.89
CA PHE A 97 4.40 -9.19 -12.50
C PHE A 97 3.26 -8.72 -11.60
N VAL A 98 2.59 -7.62 -11.96
CA VAL A 98 1.44 -7.10 -11.20
C VAL A 98 0.32 -8.14 -11.15
N GLN A 99 0.00 -8.81 -12.26
CA GLN A 99 -1.04 -9.84 -12.25
C GLN A 99 -0.69 -11.01 -11.31
N GLY A 100 0.56 -11.48 -11.33
CA GLY A 100 1.02 -12.52 -10.40
C GLY A 100 0.97 -12.06 -8.95
N PHE A 101 1.46 -10.84 -8.69
CA PHE A 101 1.50 -10.25 -7.36
C PHE A 101 0.10 -10.01 -6.79
N SER A 102 -0.81 -9.42 -7.57
CA SER A 102 -2.20 -9.19 -7.16
C SER A 102 -2.94 -10.49 -6.88
N LYS A 103 -2.70 -11.57 -7.63
CA LYS A 103 -3.30 -12.89 -7.35
C LYS A 103 -2.86 -13.47 -6.00
N VAL A 104 -1.59 -13.29 -5.64
CA VAL A 104 -1.07 -13.76 -4.35
C VAL A 104 -1.64 -12.95 -3.19
N LEU A 105 -1.92 -11.67 -3.40
CA LEU A 105 -2.49 -10.78 -2.38
C LEU A 105 -4.02 -10.73 -2.35
N GLU A 106 -4.69 -11.36 -3.32
CA GLU A 106 -6.13 -11.19 -3.52
C GLU A 106 -6.95 -11.56 -2.27
N GLU A 107 -6.57 -12.64 -1.57
CA GLU A 107 -7.27 -13.08 -0.36
C GLU A 107 -7.04 -12.10 0.80
N GLN A 108 -5.78 -11.70 1.03
CA GLN A 108 -5.41 -10.76 2.10
C GLN A 108 -6.00 -9.38 1.85
N GLU A 109 -6.04 -8.93 0.60
CA GLU A 109 -6.64 -7.65 0.21
C GLU A 109 -8.16 -7.67 0.42
N LYS A 110 -8.84 -8.78 0.08
CA LYS A 110 -10.27 -8.94 0.38
C LYS A 110 -10.55 -8.92 1.88
N ASP A 111 -9.73 -9.60 2.66
CA ASP A 111 -9.92 -9.66 4.10
C ASP A 111 -9.60 -8.32 4.77
N LEU A 112 -8.56 -7.63 4.31
CA LEU A 112 -8.28 -6.25 4.69
C LEU A 112 -9.46 -5.33 4.37
N MET A 113 -9.98 -5.40 3.14
CA MET A 113 -11.11 -4.57 2.71
C MET A 113 -12.37 -4.85 3.53
N LYS A 114 -12.67 -6.12 3.82
CA LYS A 114 -13.77 -6.51 4.72
C LYS A 114 -13.55 -6.04 6.16
N GLY A 115 -12.31 -6.04 6.62
CA GLY A 115 -11.91 -5.50 7.91
C GLY A 115 -12.15 -3.99 7.98
N LEU A 116 -11.63 -3.25 6.99
CA LEU A 116 -11.80 -1.80 6.85
C LEU A 116 -13.27 -1.41 6.74
N MET A 117 -14.11 -2.18 6.05
CA MET A 117 -15.56 -1.90 6.02
C MET A 117 -16.22 -1.92 7.42
N LYS A 118 -15.62 -2.57 8.41
CA LYS A 118 -16.09 -2.56 9.81
C LYS A 118 -15.44 -1.47 10.66
N ASP A 119 -14.41 -0.82 10.15
CA ASP A 119 -13.71 0.27 10.81
C ASP A 119 -14.50 1.58 10.70
N ALA A 120 -14.56 2.33 11.79
CA ALA A 120 -15.37 3.55 11.87
C ALA A 120 -14.79 4.71 11.04
N GLU A 121 -13.46 4.82 10.93
CA GLU A 121 -12.83 5.88 10.14
C GLU A 121 -13.02 5.60 8.65
N TYR A 122 -12.83 4.35 8.23
CA TYR A 122 -13.07 3.96 6.84
C TYR A 122 -14.54 4.10 6.44
N GLN A 123 -15.48 3.74 7.30
CA GLN A 123 -16.91 3.99 7.07
C GLN A 123 -17.21 5.48 6.89
N LYS A 124 -16.56 6.36 7.67
CA LYS A 124 -16.74 7.81 7.53
C LYS A 124 -16.27 8.31 6.17
N LEU A 125 -15.12 7.84 5.70
CA LEU A 125 -14.60 8.14 4.36
C LEU A 125 -15.54 7.62 3.26
N LEU A 126 -16.09 6.40 3.42
CA LEU A 126 -17.09 5.88 2.49
C LEU A 126 -18.36 6.73 2.44
N ILE A 127 -18.87 7.17 3.60
CA ILE A 127 -20.05 8.04 3.66
C ILE A 127 -19.78 9.37 2.95
N GLU A 128 -18.57 9.91 3.06
CA GLU A 128 -18.18 11.13 2.35
C GLU A 128 -18.20 10.91 0.83
N ILE A 129 -17.69 9.77 0.36
CA ILE A 129 -17.79 9.38 -1.06
C ILE A 129 -19.26 9.27 -1.50
N TYR A 130 -20.13 8.66 -0.69
CA TYR A 130 -21.57 8.54 -0.98
C TYR A 130 -22.31 9.87 -1.03
N LYS A 131 -21.78 10.93 -0.41
CA LYS A 131 -22.36 12.27 -0.45
C LYS A 131 -22.01 13.06 -1.70
N ASN A 132 -21.24 12.50 -2.63
CA ASN A 132 -20.92 13.19 -3.87
C ASN A 132 -22.21 13.46 -4.70
N PRO A 133 -22.23 14.53 -5.52
CA PRO A 133 -23.43 14.89 -6.28
C PRO A 133 -23.92 13.80 -7.23
N GLU A 134 -23.02 13.01 -7.82
CA GLU A 134 -23.39 11.93 -8.74
C GLU A 134 -24.14 10.79 -8.04
N MET A 135 -23.70 10.37 -6.85
CA MET A 135 -24.43 9.34 -6.10
C MET A 135 -25.75 9.87 -5.56
N MET A 136 -25.81 11.16 -5.21
CA MET A 136 -27.06 11.81 -4.83
C MET A 136 -28.06 11.86 -6.00
N ASP A 137 -27.62 12.14 -7.22
CA ASP A 137 -28.48 12.14 -8.41
C ASP A 137 -29.02 10.73 -8.72
N GLN A 138 -28.17 9.71 -8.60
CA GLN A 138 -28.62 8.31 -8.69
C GLN A 138 -29.64 7.96 -7.60
N MET A 139 -29.43 8.44 -6.36
CA MET A 139 -30.38 8.24 -5.27
C MET A 139 -31.73 8.91 -5.54
N VAL A 140 -31.72 10.16 -6.06
CA VAL A 140 -32.94 10.87 -6.46
C VAL A 140 -33.65 10.13 -7.59
N THR A 141 -32.92 9.61 -8.57
CA THR A 141 -33.49 8.79 -9.65
C THR A 141 -34.20 7.55 -9.10
N VAL A 142 -33.61 6.87 -8.11
CA VAL A 142 -34.25 5.73 -7.43
C VAL A 142 -35.50 6.16 -6.67
N MET A 143 -35.48 7.29 -5.97
CA MET A 143 -36.66 7.85 -5.28
C MET A 143 -37.78 8.25 -6.23
N GLN A 144 -37.44 8.71 -7.44
CA GLN A 144 -38.42 8.98 -8.49
C GLN A 144 -38.88 7.72 -9.23
N GLY A 145 -38.28 6.56 -8.93
CA GLY A 145 -38.65 5.28 -9.53
C GLY A 145 -40.05 4.81 -9.11
N GLN A 146 -40.69 4.00 -9.98
CA GLN A 146 -42.04 3.48 -9.76
C GLN A 146 -42.19 2.71 -8.44
N LYS A 147 -41.17 1.94 -8.03
CA LYS A 147 -41.20 1.18 -6.77
C LYS A 147 -41.25 2.10 -5.54
N PHE A 148 -40.47 3.19 -5.55
CA PHE A 148 -40.46 4.13 -4.45
C PHE A 148 -41.73 4.99 -4.44
N ARG A 149 -42.25 5.37 -5.62
CA ARG A 149 -43.56 6.04 -5.73
C ARG A 149 -44.70 5.20 -5.16
N ALA A 150 -44.77 3.90 -5.46
CA ALA A 150 -45.79 3.03 -4.90
C ALA A 150 -45.69 2.91 -3.37
N HIS A 151 -44.47 2.83 -2.83
CA HIS A 151 -44.25 2.87 -1.39
C HIS A 151 -44.68 4.22 -0.79
N LEU A 152 -44.34 5.33 -1.44
CA LEU A 152 -44.69 6.67 -1.02
C LEU A 152 -46.21 6.89 -1.03
N GLU A 153 -46.90 6.43 -2.08
CA GLU A 153 -48.37 6.48 -2.19
C GLU A 153 -49.02 5.74 -1.02
N LYS A 154 -48.58 4.51 -0.73
CA LYS A 154 -49.05 3.74 0.42
C LYS A 154 -48.80 4.47 1.74
N THR A 155 -47.62 5.04 1.94
CA THR A 155 -47.31 5.80 3.17
C THR A 155 -48.16 7.06 3.27
N ILE A 156 -48.47 7.73 2.17
CA ILE A 156 -49.38 8.88 2.13
C ILE A 156 -50.80 8.42 2.49
N GLU A 157 -51.31 7.33 1.92
CA GLU A 157 -52.62 6.77 2.26
C GLU A 157 -52.74 6.41 3.75
N GLU A 158 -51.71 5.77 4.30
CA GLU A 158 -51.64 5.44 5.74
C GLU A 158 -51.60 6.71 6.60
N THR A 159 -50.85 7.73 6.17
CA THR A 159 -50.76 9.03 6.87
C THR A 159 -52.10 9.76 6.84
N LEU A 160 -52.78 9.80 5.69
CA LEU A 160 -54.10 10.40 5.53
C LEU A 160 -55.18 9.65 6.32
N SER A 161 -55.01 8.34 6.48
CA SER A 161 -55.90 7.48 7.26
C SER A 161 -55.62 7.52 8.76
N SER A 162 -54.53 8.17 9.19
CA SER A 162 -54.21 8.33 10.60
C SER A 162 -55.27 9.17 11.31
N PRO A 163 -55.83 8.70 12.45
CA PRO A 163 -56.84 9.45 13.22
C PRO A 163 -56.37 10.85 13.61
N VAL A 164 -55.06 11.02 13.86
CA VAL A 164 -54.45 12.32 14.19
C VAL A 164 -54.49 13.26 12.99
N PHE A 165 -54.21 12.74 11.80
CA PHE A 165 -54.25 13.53 10.57
C PHE A 165 -55.69 13.86 10.18
N GLN A 166 -56.61 12.89 10.25
CA GLN A 166 -58.04 13.11 9.99
C GLN A 166 -58.65 14.13 10.96
N ALA A 167 -58.28 14.09 12.24
CA ALA A 167 -58.71 15.08 13.22
C ALA A 167 -58.19 16.48 12.88
N LYS A 168 -56.89 16.62 12.56
CA LYS A 168 -56.31 17.91 12.13
C LYS A 168 -56.93 18.43 10.83
N MET A 169 -57.19 17.54 9.87
CA MET A 169 -57.86 17.88 8.62
C MET A 169 -59.28 18.41 8.91
N SER A 170 -60.05 17.69 9.74
CA SER A 170 -61.40 18.09 10.13
C SER A 170 -61.42 19.42 10.87
N GLU A 171 -60.50 19.63 11.82
CA GLU A 171 -60.35 20.90 12.54
C GLU A 171 -60.00 22.05 11.59
N THR A 172 -59.11 21.81 10.62
CA THR A 172 -58.72 22.80 9.61
C THR A 172 -59.89 23.15 8.69
N LEU A 173 -60.66 22.15 8.26
CA LEU A 173 -61.86 22.36 7.45
C LEU A 173 -62.95 23.12 8.21
N LEU A 174 -63.13 22.81 9.50
CA LEU A 174 -64.06 23.55 10.38
C LEU A 174 -63.61 25.00 10.55
N LYS A 175 -62.33 25.26 10.83
CA LYS A 175 -61.76 26.62 10.90
C LYS A 175 -61.90 27.39 9.59
N ALA A 176 -61.69 26.73 8.45
CA ALA A 176 -61.88 27.35 7.13
C ALA A 176 -63.36 27.68 6.87
N ALA A 177 -64.27 26.77 7.24
CA ALA A 177 -65.72 26.98 7.14
C ALA A 177 -66.21 28.09 8.09
N GLU A 178 -65.65 28.17 9.30
CA GLU A 178 -65.90 29.27 10.24
C GLU A 178 -65.39 30.60 9.70
N LYS A 179 -64.21 30.66 9.08
CA LYS A 179 -63.71 31.86 8.39
C LYS A 179 -64.59 32.29 7.22
N MET A 180 -65.10 31.34 6.43
CA MET A 180 -66.05 31.64 5.37
C MET A 180 -67.42 32.11 5.90
N LYS A 181 -67.88 31.57 7.04
CA LYS A 181 -69.13 31.98 7.70
C LYS A 181 -69.03 33.31 8.47
N SER A 182 -67.84 33.63 9.00
CA SER A 182 -67.58 34.85 9.78
C SER A 182 -67.28 36.08 8.91
N GLY A 183 -67.36 35.96 7.58
CA GLY A 183 -67.45 37.13 6.72
C GLY A 183 -66.16 37.92 6.56
N GLU A 184 -64.98 37.29 6.64
CA GLU A 184 -63.75 37.85 6.00
C GLU A 184 -63.76 37.67 4.47
N GLY A 185 -64.97 37.74 3.88
CA GLY A 185 -65.20 38.05 2.49
C GLY A 185 -65.54 39.54 2.34
N SER A 186 -64.60 40.43 2.66
CA SER A 186 -64.56 41.80 2.13
C SER A 186 -63.26 42.50 2.52
N GLN A 187 -62.30 42.43 1.61
CA GLN A 187 -61.56 43.64 1.29
C GLN A 187 -61.53 43.80 -0.23
N SER A 188 -62.50 44.59 -0.67
CA SER A 188 -62.51 45.47 -1.84
C SER A 188 -61.23 45.52 -2.67
N GLN A 189 -61.34 45.13 -3.93
CA GLN A 189 -60.57 45.78 -5.00
C GLN A 189 -61.40 45.83 -6.28
N GLN A 190 -62.38 46.73 -6.26
CA GLN A 190 -62.80 47.44 -7.46
C GLN A 190 -62.58 48.93 -7.15
N ASP A 191 -61.40 49.41 -7.51
CA ASP A 191 -61.18 50.82 -7.77
C ASP A 191 -60.73 50.91 -9.23
N GLY A 192 -61.61 51.50 -10.03
CA GLY A 192 -61.32 51.82 -11.41
C GLY A 192 -60.84 53.26 -11.48
N GLN A 193 -59.86 53.46 -12.36
CA GLN A 193 -59.59 54.69 -13.12
C GLN A 193 -58.56 55.65 -12.52
N GLY A 194 -57.38 55.68 -13.17
CA GLY A 194 -56.31 56.63 -12.86
C GLY A 194 -55.10 56.44 -13.78
N SER A 195 -55.28 56.80 -15.05
CA SER A 195 -54.29 57.10 -16.08
C SER A 195 -52.85 57.34 -15.60
N GLN A 196 -51.89 56.59 -16.15
CA GLN A 196 -50.65 57.16 -16.72
C GLN A 196 -49.85 56.11 -17.49
N GLN A 197 -49.92 56.26 -18.81
CA GLN A 197 -48.91 55.87 -19.78
C GLN A 197 -47.64 56.70 -19.55
N PRO A 198 -46.46 56.11 -19.70
CA PRO A 198 -45.57 56.44 -20.83
C PRO A 198 -45.22 55.14 -21.55
N ASN A 199 -45.53 54.94 -22.84
CA ASN A 199 -44.87 55.53 -24.01
C ASN A 199 -43.36 55.76 -23.87
N GLU A 200 -42.60 54.69 -24.10
CA GLU A 200 -41.47 54.62 -25.05
C GLU A 200 -41.52 53.18 -25.58
N SER A 201 -42.07 52.90 -26.77
CA SER A 201 -41.51 53.18 -28.11
C SER A 201 -40.04 52.76 -28.16
N GLY A 202 -39.76 51.53 -28.57
CA GLY A 202 -39.26 51.26 -29.92
C GLY A 202 -37.74 51.04 -29.85
N GLY A 203 -37.10 50.18 -30.62
CA GLY A 203 -37.48 49.33 -31.72
C GLY A 203 -36.34 48.34 -31.95
N GLY A 204 -36.57 47.32 -32.76
CA GLY A 204 -35.58 46.29 -33.06
C GLY A 204 -34.43 46.74 -33.97
N GLN A 205 -33.38 45.92 -33.97
CA GLN A 205 -32.51 45.55 -35.09
C GLN A 205 -31.73 44.32 -34.58
N ALA A 206 -31.76 43.13 -35.19
CA ALA A 206 -31.42 42.75 -36.57
C ALA A 206 -30.03 43.24 -36.98
N GLU A 207 -29.04 42.35 -36.78
CA GLU A 207 -27.76 42.14 -37.50
C GLU A 207 -26.90 41.29 -36.55
N GLY A 208 -26.17 40.24 -36.93
CA GLY A 208 -25.73 39.76 -38.23
C GLY A 208 -24.38 39.05 -37.99
N GLN A 209 -24.26 37.83 -38.51
CA GLN A 209 -23.02 37.18 -38.98
C GLN A 209 -21.79 37.06 -38.06
N GLY A 210 -21.41 35.81 -37.79
CA GLY A 210 -20.27 35.19 -38.48
C GLY A 210 -18.85 35.43 -37.94
N GLN A 211 -18.29 34.40 -37.29
CA GLN A 211 -16.90 33.93 -37.48
C GLN A 211 -16.77 32.59 -36.71
N GLN A 212 -16.66 31.42 -37.34
CA GLN A 212 -15.66 30.90 -38.28
C GLN A 212 -14.25 30.76 -37.65
N SER A 213 -13.99 29.53 -37.18
CA SER A 213 -12.84 28.67 -37.49
C SER A 213 -11.39 29.15 -37.24
N SER A 214 -10.73 28.40 -36.33
CA SER A 214 -9.39 27.78 -36.48
C SER A 214 -8.16 28.70 -36.64
N PRO A 215 -6.91 28.20 -36.51
CA PRO A 215 -6.40 26.83 -36.66
C PRO A 215 -6.64 25.91 -35.47
#